data_AF-A0A959Y4Y2-F1
#
_entry.id   AF-A0A959Y4Y2-F1
#
_cell.length_a   1.000
_cell.length_b   1.000
_cell.length_c   1.000
_cell.angle_alpha   90.00
_cell.angle_beta   90.00
_cell.angle_gamma   90.00
#
_symmetry.space_group_name_H-M   'P 1'
#
loop_
_entity.id
_entity.type
_entity.pdbx_description
1 polymer ?
#
loop_
_entity_poly.entity_id
_entity_poly.type
_entity_poly.pdbx_seq_one_letter_code
_entity_poly.pdbx_strand_id
1 'polypeptide(L)'
;MSGYKTASPLARSIADGKEWDLSNDDDALALIDSFRRSRDHAFYFAVLLRTIPRSDEYYTEPLGLAIHDKLLEDPCSVLTCCWENGCDSYDGLRDWTSAIAGEILIEHEEDPWAAFVKYGNEVERRAKTECDLQTASRANEFLSEIGKHIKRVLGNRSLDVSP
;
A
#
# COMPACT_ATOMS: atom_id res chain seq x y z
N MET A 1 -1.35 19.44 -4.38
CA MET A 1 -2.09 18.48 -3.56
C MET A 1 -2.58 19.19 -2.29
N SER A 2 -3.84 19.04 -1.89
CA SER A 2 -4.42 19.76 -0.74
C SER A 2 -3.75 19.42 0.59
N GLY A 3 -3.30 18.18 0.78
CA GLY A 3 -2.68 17.65 1.98
C GLY A 3 -1.30 18.22 2.24
N TYR A 4 -0.62 18.72 1.21
CA TYR A 4 0.71 19.32 1.30
C TYR A 4 0.76 20.50 2.29
N LYS A 5 -0.29 21.33 2.33
CA LYS A 5 -0.33 22.54 3.18
C LYS A 5 -0.39 22.21 4.67
N THR A 6 -1.02 21.10 5.02
CA THR A 6 -1.20 20.65 6.41
C THR A 6 -0.25 19.52 6.78
N ALA A 7 0.64 19.12 5.86
CA ALA A 7 1.54 18.00 6.06
C ALA A 7 2.64 18.28 7.08
N SER A 8 3.19 17.23 7.68
CA SER A 8 4.43 17.35 8.45
C SER A 8 5.59 17.80 7.55
N PRO A 9 6.65 18.41 8.11
CA PRO A 9 7.86 18.73 7.34
C PRO A 9 8.44 17.51 6.62
N LEU A 10 8.49 16.35 7.28
CA LEU A 10 8.96 15.10 6.69
C LEU A 10 8.11 14.67 5.49
N ALA A 11 6.78 14.66 5.62
CA ALA A 11 5.88 14.30 4.52
C ALA A 11 6.02 15.23 3.30
N ARG A 12 6.23 16.53 3.52
CA ARG A 12 6.53 17.48 2.42
C ARG A 12 7.87 17.20 1.76
N SER A 13 8.92 16.91 2.53
CA SER A 13 10.24 16.59 1.99
C SER A 13 10.20 15.35 1.10
N ILE A 14 9.50 14.30 1.54
CA ILE A 14 9.27 13.07 0.75
C ILE A 14 8.44 13.38 -0.51
N ALA A 15 7.38 14.19 -0.37
CA ALA A 15 6.53 14.60 -1.49
C ALA A 15 7.27 15.45 -2.54
N ASP A 16 8.27 16.23 -2.13
CA ASP A 16 9.08 17.05 -3.03
C ASP A 16 10.27 16.27 -3.63
N GLY A 17 10.47 15.00 -3.25
CA GLY A 17 11.65 14.22 -3.64
C GLY A 17 12.96 14.79 -3.09
N LYS A 18 12.90 15.53 -1.98
CA LYS A 18 14.07 16.04 -1.27
C LYS A 18 14.72 14.92 -0.46
N GLU A 19 15.92 15.16 0.02
CA GLU A 19 16.55 14.26 0.99
C GLU A 19 15.72 14.22 2.29
N TRP A 20 15.60 13.04 2.87
CA TRP A 20 14.83 12.76 4.08
C TRP A 20 15.43 11.56 4.81
N ASP A 21 15.13 11.47 6.11
CA ASP A 21 15.63 10.44 7.02
C ASP A 21 14.51 10.00 7.99
N LEU A 22 14.46 8.71 8.30
CA LEU A 22 13.53 8.09 9.26
C LEU A 22 14.22 7.74 10.59
N SER A 23 15.49 8.08 10.77
CA SER A 23 16.23 7.84 12.03
C SER A 23 15.67 8.59 13.24
N ASN A 24 14.77 9.54 13.03
CA ASN A 24 14.04 10.24 14.07
C ASN A 24 12.66 9.60 14.28
N ASP A 25 12.52 8.91 15.42
CA ASP A 25 11.31 8.17 15.74
C ASP A 25 10.06 9.04 15.86
N ASP A 26 10.19 10.26 16.39
CA ASP A 26 9.06 11.19 16.53
C ASP A 26 8.55 11.65 15.16
N ASP A 27 9.45 11.94 14.23
CA ASP A 27 9.09 12.35 12.86
C ASP A 27 8.48 11.19 12.06
N ALA A 28 9.00 9.98 12.23
CA ALA A 28 8.47 8.77 11.60
C ALA A 28 7.07 8.40 12.14
N LEU A 29 6.88 8.44 13.46
CA LEU A 29 5.56 8.25 14.08
C LEU A 29 4.58 9.34 13.65
N ALA A 30 5.01 10.60 13.60
CA ALA A 30 4.17 11.71 13.14
C ALA A 30 3.75 11.52 11.67
N LEU A 31 4.61 10.94 10.82
CA LEU A 31 4.28 10.60 9.44
C LEU A 31 3.19 9.51 9.37
N ILE A 32 3.33 8.43 10.14
CA ILE A 32 2.34 7.34 10.22
C ILE A 32 0.99 7.87 10.75
N ASP A 33 1.03 8.67 11.82
CA ASP A 33 -0.17 9.28 12.41
C ASP A 33 -0.86 10.24 11.43
N SER A 34 -0.07 10.97 10.64
CA SER A 34 -0.59 11.86 9.62
C SER A 34 -1.31 11.09 8.52
N PHE A 35 -0.81 9.92 8.12
CA PHE A 35 -1.50 9.04 7.18
C PHE A 35 -2.85 8.59 7.75
N ARG A 36 -2.87 8.08 8.99
CA ARG A 36 -4.10 7.56 9.64
C ARG A 36 -5.19 8.63 9.84
N ARG A 37 -4.79 9.88 10.08
CA ARG A 37 -5.72 10.98 10.41
C ARG A 37 -6.07 11.88 9.22
N SER A 38 -5.29 11.83 8.14
CA SER A 38 -5.50 12.71 6.99
C SER A 38 -6.78 12.36 6.24
N ARG A 39 -7.46 13.40 5.74
CA ARG A 39 -8.53 13.26 4.74
C ARG A 39 -8.02 13.36 3.31
N ASP A 40 -6.78 13.79 3.12
CA ASP A 40 -6.10 13.81 1.83
C ASP A 40 -5.24 12.56 1.71
N HIS A 41 -5.91 11.44 1.48
CA HIS A 41 -5.26 10.13 1.40
C HIS A 41 -4.29 10.08 0.23
N ALA A 42 -4.65 10.69 -0.90
CA ALA A 42 -3.84 10.63 -2.11
C ALA A 42 -2.43 11.22 -1.91
N PHE A 43 -2.34 12.35 -1.21
CA PHE A 43 -1.06 12.93 -0.83
C PHE A 43 -0.23 11.99 0.06
N TYR A 44 -0.81 11.44 1.12
CA TYR A 44 -0.06 10.61 2.07
C TYR A 44 0.26 9.22 1.54
N PHE A 45 -0.54 8.65 0.63
CA PHE A 45 -0.18 7.43 -0.09
C PHE A 45 1.05 7.64 -0.97
N ALA A 46 1.08 8.73 -1.76
CA ALA A 46 2.24 9.06 -2.57
C ALA A 46 3.50 9.28 -1.72
N VAL A 47 3.35 9.87 -0.53
CA VAL A 47 4.44 9.99 0.45
C VAL A 47 4.88 8.61 0.93
N LEU A 48 3.95 7.78 1.40
CA LEU A 48 4.23 6.50 2.03
C LEU A 48 4.93 5.51 1.07
N LEU A 49 4.56 5.49 -0.20
CA LEU A 49 5.21 4.64 -1.20
C LEU A 49 6.64 5.07 -1.53
N ARG A 50 6.93 6.36 -1.43
CA ARG A 50 8.31 6.84 -1.56
C ARG A 50 9.12 6.50 -0.33
N THR A 51 8.46 6.30 0.81
CA THR A 51 9.07 5.91 2.07
C THR A 51 9.45 4.43 2.11
N ILE A 52 8.57 3.53 1.66
CA ILE A 52 8.73 2.06 1.76
C ILE A 52 10.11 1.54 1.28
N PRO A 53 10.67 1.96 0.12
CA PRO A 53 11.95 1.44 -0.34
C PRO A 53 13.15 1.80 0.54
N ARG A 54 13.02 2.79 1.43
CA ARG A 54 14.09 3.23 2.32
C ARG A 54 13.70 3.17 3.80
N SER A 55 12.52 2.63 4.14
CA SER A 55 12.20 2.30 5.53
C SER A 55 13.01 1.07 5.94
N ASP A 56 13.47 1.08 7.18
CA ASP A 56 13.95 -0.14 7.81
C ASP A 56 12.76 -1.07 8.12
N GLU A 57 13.05 -2.30 8.51
CA GLU A 57 12.02 -3.28 8.88
C GLU A 57 11.06 -2.73 9.96
N TYR A 58 11.53 -1.82 10.81
CA TYR A 58 10.77 -1.22 11.91
C TYR A 58 9.63 -0.30 11.43
N TYR A 59 9.89 0.57 10.45
CA TYR A 59 8.85 1.46 9.91
C TYR A 59 8.07 0.88 8.74
N THR A 60 8.57 -0.20 8.12
CA THR A 60 7.91 -0.82 6.96
C THR A 60 6.56 -1.46 7.34
N GLU A 61 6.51 -2.20 8.44
CA GLU A 61 5.31 -2.89 8.93
C GLU A 61 4.15 -1.93 9.24
N PRO A 62 4.28 -0.90 10.10
CA PRO A 62 3.16 0.00 10.40
C PRO A 62 2.69 0.81 9.17
N LEU A 63 3.57 1.05 8.19
CA LEU A 63 3.22 1.73 6.95
C LEU A 63 2.43 0.80 6.01
N GLY A 64 2.84 -0.46 5.88
CA GLY A 64 2.13 -1.44 5.08
C GLY A 64 0.75 -1.73 5.67
N LEU A 65 0.64 -1.98 6.98
CA LEU A 65 -0.64 -2.17 7.68
C LEU A 65 -1.61 -1.03 7.39
N ALA A 66 -1.11 0.21 7.37
CA ALA A 66 -1.94 1.37 7.10
C ALA A 66 -2.48 1.40 5.66
N ILE A 67 -1.69 0.99 4.65
CA ILE A 67 -2.20 0.81 3.28
C ILE A 67 -3.25 -0.31 3.24
N HIS A 68 -2.93 -1.46 3.87
CA HIS A 68 -3.79 -2.64 3.88
C HIS A 68 -5.18 -2.34 4.44
N ASP A 69 -5.25 -1.76 5.64
CA ASP A 69 -6.50 -1.36 6.30
C ASP A 69 -7.25 -0.35 5.45
N LYS A 70 -6.53 0.62 4.88
CA LYS A 70 -7.17 1.71 4.15
C LYS A 70 -7.77 1.26 2.82
N LEU A 71 -7.13 0.34 2.11
CA LEU A 71 -7.69 -0.25 0.91
C LEU A 71 -8.95 -1.06 1.23
N LEU A 72 -9.01 -1.70 2.40
CA LEU A 72 -10.22 -2.36 2.87
C LEU A 72 -11.32 -1.35 3.24
N GLU A 73 -10.98 -0.24 3.89
CA GLU A 73 -11.89 0.80 4.38
C GLU A 73 -12.44 1.75 3.31
N ASP A 74 -11.64 2.12 2.31
CA ASP A 74 -11.96 3.11 1.29
C ASP A 74 -11.24 2.77 -0.03
N PRO A 75 -11.67 1.71 -0.73
CA PRO A 75 -10.96 1.22 -1.91
C PRO A 75 -10.93 2.23 -3.04
N CYS A 76 -11.95 3.09 -3.15
CA CYS A 76 -12.03 4.07 -4.23
C CYS A 76 -10.91 5.10 -4.12
N SER A 77 -10.69 5.68 -2.93
CA SER A 77 -9.62 6.66 -2.74
C SER A 77 -8.24 6.06 -2.99
N VAL A 78 -7.99 4.82 -2.55
CA VAL A 78 -6.69 4.16 -2.73
C VAL A 78 -6.45 3.86 -4.21
N LEU A 79 -7.42 3.24 -4.87
CA LEU A 79 -7.30 2.85 -6.29
C LEU A 79 -7.17 4.07 -7.19
N THR A 80 -8.00 5.11 -7.00
CA THR A 80 -7.88 6.36 -7.76
C THR A 80 -6.51 6.99 -7.56
N CYS A 81 -6.03 7.06 -6.31
CA CYS A 81 -4.69 7.59 -6.04
C CYS A 81 -3.59 6.79 -6.75
N CYS A 82 -3.65 5.46 -6.71
CA CYS A 82 -2.71 4.58 -7.39
C CYS A 82 -2.58 4.94 -8.87
N TRP A 83 -3.72 5.04 -9.57
CA TRP A 83 -3.73 5.36 -10.99
C TRP A 83 -3.26 6.78 -11.29
N GLU A 84 -3.66 7.78 -10.50
CA GLU A 84 -3.20 9.16 -10.66
C GLU A 84 -1.70 9.34 -10.39
N ASN A 85 -1.08 8.41 -9.66
CA ASN A 85 0.30 8.52 -9.17
C ASN A 85 1.22 7.39 -9.67
N GLY A 86 0.95 6.84 -10.86
CA GLY A 86 1.94 6.04 -11.59
C GLY A 86 1.66 4.54 -11.69
N CYS A 87 0.53 4.05 -11.16
CA CYS A 87 0.12 2.67 -11.40
C CYS A 87 -0.22 2.39 -12.88
N ASP A 88 -0.42 3.40 -13.73
CA ASP A 88 -0.52 3.19 -15.19
C ASP A 88 0.76 2.55 -15.78
N SER A 89 1.87 2.54 -15.04
CA SER A 89 3.09 1.79 -15.35
C SER A 89 3.16 0.48 -14.57
N TYR A 90 3.76 -0.55 -15.18
CA TYR A 90 3.96 -1.84 -14.51
C TYR A 90 4.76 -1.71 -13.21
N ASP A 91 5.85 -0.95 -13.22
CA ASP A 91 6.67 -0.76 -12.02
C ASP A 91 5.89 -0.05 -10.90
N GLY A 92 5.12 0.99 -11.23
CA GLY A 92 4.27 1.65 -10.24
C GLY A 92 3.23 0.70 -9.66
N LEU A 93 2.49 -0.03 -10.49
CA LEU A 93 1.50 -0.99 -10.01
C LEU A 93 2.14 -2.07 -9.14
N ARG A 94 3.30 -2.59 -9.54
CA ARG A 94 4.05 -3.58 -8.79
C ARG A 94 4.46 -3.04 -7.42
N ASP A 95 4.99 -1.82 -7.34
CA ASP A 95 5.49 -1.27 -6.08
C ASP A 95 4.33 -1.09 -5.08
N TRP A 96 3.20 -0.54 -5.53
CA TRP A 96 1.98 -0.42 -4.71
C TRP A 96 1.44 -1.77 -4.21
N THR A 97 1.35 -2.76 -5.09
CA THR A 97 0.75 -4.06 -4.77
C THR A 97 1.69 -4.95 -3.98
N SER A 98 3.00 -4.75 -4.10
CA SER A 98 4.02 -5.49 -3.33
C SER A 98 3.96 -5.18 -1.83
N ALA A 99 3.71 -3.93 -1.45
CA ALA A 99 3.55 -3.52 -0.05
C ALA A 99 2.37 -4.26 0.61
N ILE A 100 1.20 -4.24 -0.03
CA ILE A 100 -0.01 -4.89 0.49
C ILE A 100 0.16 -6.41 0.53
N ALA A 101 0.79 -6.99 -0.50
CA ALA A 101 1.09 -8.41 -0.52
C ALA A 101 2.03 -8.81 0.63
N GLY A 102 3.03 -7.97 0.95
CA GLY A 102 3.94 -8.16 2.07
C GLY A 102 3.18 -8.26 3.40
N GLU A 103 2.27 -7.33 3.66
CA GLU A 103 1.45 -7.35 4.88
C GLU A 103 0.60 -8.60 5.00
N ILE A 104 -0.10 -9.00 3.92
CA ILE A 104 -0.90 -10.22 3.95
C ILE A 104 -0.04 -11.45 4.23
N LEU A 105 1.20 -11.48 3.72
CA LEU A 105 2.15 -12.57 3.98
C LEU A 105 2.65 -12.60 5.43
N ILE A 106 2.77 -11.44 6.08
CA ILE A 106 3.22 -11.29 7.48
C ILE A 106 2.06 -11.58 8.44
N GLU A 107 0.89 -10.96 8.24
CA GLU A 107 -0.26 -11.13 9.14
C GLU A 107 -0.85 -12.55 9.11
N HIS A 108 -0.68 -13.25 7.98
CA HIS A 108 -1.33 -14.53 7.73
C HIS A 108 -0.35 -15.63 7.36
N GLU A 109 0.79 -15.73 8.05
CA GLU A 109 1.89 -16.67 7.71
C GLU A 109 1.45 -18.13 7.46
N GLU A 110 0.43 -18.60 8.18
CA GLU A 110 -0.09 -19.98 8.08
C GLU A 110 -0.86 -20.25 6.78
N ASP A 111 -1.67 -19.28 6.31
CA ASP A 111 -2.42 -19.40 5.05
C ASP A 111 -2.64 -18.03 4.37
N PRO A 112 -1.57 -17.44 3.80
CA PRO A 112 -1.64 -16.11 3.20
C PRO A 112 -2.57 -16.07 1.98
N TRP A 113 -2.71 -17.19 1.27
CA TRP A 113 -3.54 -17.24 0.06
C TRP A 113 -5.02 -17.22 0.40
N ALA A 114 -5.48 -17.99 1.38
CA ALA A 114 -6.88 -17.93 1.81
C ALA A 114 -7.24 -16.56 2.38
N ALA A 115 -6.33 -15.95 3.15
CA ALA A 115 -6.51 -14.59 3.66
C ALA A 115 -6.63 -13.58 2.50
N PHE A 116 -5.73 -13.63 1.52
CA PHE A 116 -5.81 -12.80 0.32
C PHE A 116 -7.13 -12.99 -0.43
N VAL A 117 -7.62 -14.21 -0.61
CA VAL A 117 -8.90 -14.45 -1.29
C VAL A 117 -10.04 -13.76 -0.56
N LYS A 118 -10.10 -13.86 0.77
CA LYS A 118 -11.12 -13.18 1.57
C LYS A 118 -11.00 -11.66 1.47
N TYR A 119 -9.78 -11.13 1.63
CA TYR A 119 -9.48 -9.71 1.53
C TYR A 119 -9.85 -9.14 0.15
N GLY A 120 -9.37 -9.78 -0.91
CA GLY A 120 -9.59 -9.37 -2.29
C GLY A 120 -11.06 -9.40 -2.68
N ASN A 121 -11.83 -10.40 -2.23
CA ASN A 121 -13.27 -10.44 -2.46
C ASN A 121 -14.00 -9.25 -1.82
N GLU A 122 -13.59 -8.82 -0.62
CA GLU A 122 -14.21 -7.68 0.05
C GLU A 122 -13.83 -6.37 -0.64
N VAL A 123 -12.55 -6.18 -0.98
CA VAL A 123 -12.09 -5.01 -1.76
C VAL A 123 -12.80 -4.93 -3.11
N GLU A 124 -12.91 -6.04 -3.84
CA GLU A 124 -13.61 -6.11 -5.13
C GLU A 124 -15.09 -5.77 -4.97
N ARG A 125 -15.76 -6.37 -3.98
CA ARG A 125 -17.18 -6.11 -3.70
C ARG A 125 -17.41 -4.63 -3.45
N ARG A 126 -16.61 -4.03 -2.56
CA ARG A 126 -16.72 -2.62 -2.21
C ARG A 126 -16.39 -1.71 -3.39
N ALA A 127 -15.33 -2.01 -4.14
CA ALA A 127 -14.95 -1.23 -5.31
C ALA A 127 -16.07 -1.20 -6.36
N LYS A 128 -16.73 -2.34 -6.61
CA LYS A 128 -17.88 -2.43 -7.52
C LYS A 128 -19.11 -1.65 -7.05
N THR A 129 -19.30 -1.50 -5.74
CA THR A 129 -20.48 -0.83 -5.17
C THR A 129 -20.30 0.65 -4.90
N GLU A 130 -19.07 1.07 -4.59
CA GLU A 130 -18.77 2.40 -4.05
C GLU A 130 -18.02 3.30 -5.03
N CYS A 131 -17.28 2.72 -5.98
CA CYS A 131 -16.44 3.49 -6.90
C CYS A 131 -17.12 3.77 -8.24
N ASP A 132 -16.57 4.70 -9.01
CA ASP A 132 -16.93 4.85 -10.41
C ASP A 132 -16.54 3.61 -11.24
N LEU A 133 -17.14 3.48 -12.44
CA LEU A 133 -16.94 2.32 -13.31
C LEU A 133 -15.47 2.11 -13.73
N GLN A 134 -14.71 3.20 -13.92
CA GLN A 134 -13.32 3.11 -14.33
C GLN A 134 -12.46 2.57 -13.18
N THR A 135 -12.64 3.11 -11.98
CA THR A 135 -11.95 2.69 -10.76
C THR A 135 -12.30 1.24 -10.41
N ALA A 136 -13.59 0.86 -10.49
CA ALA A 136 -14.04 -0.50 -10.25
C ALA A 136 -13.44 -1.51 -11.25
N SER A 137 -13.31 -1.15 -12.53
CA SER A 137 -12.68 -2.01 -13.54
C SER A 137 -11.20 -2.26 -13.22
N ARG A 138 -10.50 -1.24 -12.73
CA ARG A 138 -9.07 -1.32 -12.42
C ARG A 138 -8.78 -1.99 -11.07
N ALA A 139 -9.76 -2.11 -10.19
CA ALA A 139 -9.63 -2.86 -8.93
C ALA A 139 -9.20 -4.32 -9.18
N ASN A 140 -9.75 -4.96 -10.21
CA ASN A 140 -9.40 -6.34 -10.56
C ASN A 140 -7.95 -6.48 -11.01
N GLU A 141 -7.43 -5.50 -11.74
CA GLU A 141 -6.03 -5.47 -12.17
C GLU A 141 -5.11 -5.33 -10.95
N PHE A 142 -5.43 -4.40 -10.04
CA PHE A 142 -4.70 -4.19 -8.80
C PHE A 142 -4.67 -5.45 -7.92
N LEU A 143 -5.83 -6.07 -7.69
CA LEU A 143 -5.94 -7.32 -6.93
C LEU A 143 -5.20 -8.48 -7.61
N SER A 144 -5.23 -8.54 -8.94
CA SER A 144 -4.50 -9.58 -9.69
C SER A 144 -3.00 -9.51 -9.43
N GLU A 145 -2.42 -8.30 -9.42
CA GLU A 145 -0.98 -8.12 -9.13
C GLU A 145 -0.64 -8.48 -7.68
N ILE A 146 -1.45 -8.10 -6.69
CA ILE A 146 -1.26 -8.57 -5.29
C ILE A 146 -1.21 -10.10 -5.25
N GLY A 147 -2.17 -10.76 -5.92
CA GLY A 147 -2.23 -12.21 -5.97
C GLY A 147 -1.00 -12.85 -6.65
N LYS A 148 -0.41 -12.19 -7.66
CA LYS A 148 0.85 -12.65 -8.28
C LYS A 148 2.04 -12.53 -7.32
N HIS A 149 2.12 -11.46 -6.54
CA HIS A 149 3.16 -11.30 -5.52
C HIS A 149 3.11 -12.41 -4.47
N ILE A 150 1.93 -12.67 -3.89
CA ILE A 150 1.74 -13.71 -2.87
C ILE A 150 2.10 -15.09 -3.45
N LYS A 151 1.59 -15.43 -4.63
CA LYS A 151 1.90 -16.71 -5.30
C LYS A 151 3.38 -16.90 -5.57
N ARG A 152 4.10 -15.84 -5.97
CA ARG A 152 5.55 -15.90 -6.22
C ARG A 152 6.29 -16.25 -4.94
N VAL A 153 5.94 -15.62 -3.81
CA VAL A 153 6.56 -15.92 -2.51
C VAL A 153 6.25 -17.34 -2.07
N LEU A 154 4.99 -17.78 -2.14
CA LEU A 154 4.60 -19.14 -1.76
C LEU A 154 5.26 -20.21 -2.65
N GLY A 155 5.36 -19.97 -3.96
CA GLY A 155 6.06 -20.84 -4.89
C GLY A 155 7.55 -20.95 -4.59
N ASN A 156 8.20 -19.85 -4.21
CA ASN A 156 9.60 -19.86 -3.79
C ASN A 156 9.80 -20.59 -2.44
N ARG A 157 8.89 -20.43 -1.48
CA ARG A 157 8.93 -21.19 -0.21
C ARG A 157 8.86 -22.70 -0.41
N SER A 158 8.17 -23.18 -1.45
CA SER A 158 8.15 -24.61 -1.79
C SER A 158 9.47 -25.15 -2.38
N LEU A 159 10.38 -24.28 -2.83
CA LEU A 159 11.71 -24.65 -3.33
C LEU A 159 12.78 -24.67 -2.22
N ASP A 160 12.57 -23.94 -1.12
CA ASP A 160 13.47 -23.93 0.06
C ASP A 160 13.26 -25.15 0.98
N VAL A 161 12.30 -26.02 0.68
CA VAL A 161 12.11 -27.31 1.35
C VAL A 161 12.62 -28.43 0.43
N SER A 162 13.93 -28.49 0.24
CA SER A 162 14.62 -29.70 -0.22
C SER A 162 15.57 -30.17 0.90
N PRO A 163 15.61 -31.48 1.20
CA PRO A 163 16.23 -32.04 2.42
C PRO A 163 17.74 -31.84 2.52
#